data_AF-A0A0D2HX82-F1
#
_entry.id   AF-A0A0D2HX82-F1
#
_cell.length_a   1.000
_cell.length_b   1.000
_cell.length_c   1.000
_cell.angle_alpha   90.00
_cell.angle_beta   90.00
_cell.angle_gamma   90.00
#
_symmetry.space_group_name_H-M   'P 1'
#
loop_
_entity.id
_entity.type
_entity.pdbx_description
1 polymer ?
#
loop_
_entity_poly.entity_id
_entity_poly.type
_entity_poly.pdbx_seq_one_letter_code
_entity_poly.pdbx_strand_id
1 'polypeptide(L)'
;MKSINPQLRKKGLEMVLEPSVDPSFGPVYTFQSVKPGMTNNDVAYRLYYAGEVCKWSATRRKAIDKAAKKIKARKDKEERERSRAATKSATSSSGSSPRSSSSSSPSESESEKR
;
A
#
# COMPACT_ATOMS: atom_id res chain seq x y z
N MET A 1 -13.45 -4.03 11.91
CA MET A 1 -13.56 -2.63 11.44
C MET A 1 -14.85 -2.06 12.03
N LYS A 2 -14.79 -0.89 12.72
CA LYS A 2 -16.01 -0.26 13.26
C LYS A 2 -16.92 0.09 12.07
N SER A 3 -18.20 -0.27 12.10
CA SER A 3 -19.12 0.06 11.03
C SER A 3 -19.21 1.59 10.87
N ILE A 4 -19.32 2.05 9.62
CA ILE A 4 -19.34 3.47 9.27
C ILE A 4 -20.67 4.13 9.69
N ASN A 5 -21.77 3.38 9.63
CA ASN A 5 -23.12 3.86 9.92
C ASN A 5 -23.30 4.46 11.32
N PRO A 6 -22.81 3.84 12.42
CA PRO A 6 -22.84 4.46 13.74
C PRO A 6 -22.07 5.79 13.83
N GLN A 7 -20.99 5.96 13.07
CA GLN A 7 -20.21 7.21 13.06
C GLN A 7 -20.95 8.31 12.29
N LEU A 8 -21.58 7.94 11.17
CA LEU A 8 -22.41 8.84 10.36
C LEU A 8 -23.63 9.31 11.17
N ARG A 9 -24.34 8.39 11.83
CA ARG A 9 -25.51 8.73 12.66
C ARG A 9 -25.14 9.69 13.80
N LYS A 10 -23.98 9.51 14.45
CA LYS A 10 -23.46 10.47 15.45
C LYS A 10 -23.23 11.87 14.88
N LYS A 11 -22.94 11.99 13.59
CA LYS A 11 -22.80 13.28 12.89
C LYS A 11 -24.12 13.82 12.35
N GLY A 12 -25.19 13.02 12.41
CA GLY A 12 -26.51 13.34 11.87
C GLY A 12 -26.64 13.00 10.40
N LEU A 13 -25.89 12.01 9.92
CA LEU A 13 -25.92 11.52 8.54
C LEU A 13 -26.32 10.06 8.50
N GLU A 14 -27.04 9.68 7.44
CA GLU A 14 -27.37 8.30 7.13
C GLU A 14 -26.90 7.97 5.71
N MET A 15 -26.30 6.80 5.54
CA MET A 15 -25.88 6.30 4.23
C MET A 15 -26.95 5.35 3.72
N VAL A 16 -27.60 5.72 2.63
CA VAL A 16 -28.69 4.98 2.00
C VAL A 16 -28.16 4.39 0.69
N LEU A 17 -28.45 3.12 0.43
CA LEU A 17 -28.13 2.50 -0.86
C LEU A 17 -29.13 3.02 -1.89
N GLU A 18 -28.64 3.60 -2.98
CA GLU A 18 -29.51 4.02 -4.08
C GLU A 18 -30.03 2.79 -4.82
N PRO A 19 -31.37 2.57 -4.87
CA PRO A 19 -31.94 1.39 -5.48
C PRO A 19 -31.95 1.44 -7.02
N SER A 20 -31.73 2.62 -7.62
CA SER A 20 -32.01 2.88 -9.04
C SER A 20 -30.78 3.24 -9.88
N VAL A 21 -29.58 2.82 -9.48
CA VAL A 21 -28.36 3.15 -10.26
C VAL A 21 -27.99 2.01 -11.19
N ASP A 22 -27.52 2.38 -12.37
CA ASP A 22 -27.00 1.46 -13.38
C ASP A 22 -25.99 0.49 -12.73
N PRO A 23 -26.24 -0.84 -12.80
CA PRO A 23 -25.40 -1.87 -12.19
C PRO A 23 -23.92 -1.79 -12.60
N SER A 24 -23.62 -1.16 -13.74
CA SER A 24 -22.27 -0.94 -14.27
C SER A 24 -21.38 -0.12 -13.33
N PHE A 25 -21.96 0.76 -12.51
CA PHE A 25 -21.23 1.58 -11.54
C PHE A 25 -21.04 0.89 -10.18
N GLY A 26 -21.63 -0.29 -10.00
CA GLY A 26 -21.65 -1.00 -8.71
C GLY A 26 -22.56 -0.32 -7.68
N PRO A 27 -22.45 -0.69 -6.39
CA PRO A 27 -23.33 -0.16 -5.36
C PRO A 27 -23.05 1.33 -5.11
N VAL A 28 -24.04 2.17 -5.40
CA VAL A 28 -23.99 3.61 -5.16
C VAL A 28 -24.74 3.95 -3.88
N TYR A 29 -24.11 4.77 -3.03
CA TYR A 29 -24.67 5.18 -1.76
C TYR A 29 -24.86 6.70 -1.73
N THR A 30 -26.01 7.15 -1.24
CA THR A 30 -26.31 8.55 -0.98
C THR A 30 -26.26 8.85 0.51
N PHE A 31 -25.76 10.04 0.87
CA PHE A 31 -25.77 10.52 2.26
C PHE A 31 -26.97 11.44 2.46
N GLN A 32 -27.82 11.10 3.43
CA GLN A 32 -28.96 11.92 3.82
C GLN A 32 -28.70 12.58 5.18
N SER A 33 -29.11 13.83 5.32
CA SER A 33 -29.10 14.52 6.61
C SER A 33 -30.30 14.11 7.46
N VAL A 34 -30.05 13.66 8.68
CA VAL A 34 -31.08 13.37 9.70
C VAL A 34 -31.33 14.59 10.60
N LYS A 35 -30.52 15.65 10.46
CA LYS A 35 -30.65 16.87 11.26
C LYS A 35 -31.67 17.83 10.63
N PRO A 36 -32.64 18.33 11.42
CA PRO A 36 -33.59 19.33 10.94
C PRO A 36 -32.83 20.61 10.54
N GLY A 37 -33.17 21.16 9.37
CA GLY A 37 -32.57 22.40 8.86
C GLY A 37 -31.22 22.25 8.13
N MET A 38 -30.70 21.03 7.94
CA MET A 38 -29.48 20.81 7.17
C MET A 38 -29.82 20.14 5.83
N THR A 39 -29.56 20.84 4.73
CA THR A 39 -29.90 20.37 3.38
C THR A 39 -28.85 19.42 2.84
N ASN A 40 -29.18 18.62 1.82
CA ASN A 40 -28.20 17.77 1.14
C ASN A 40 -27.07 18.58 0.51
N ASN A 41 -27.33 19.80 0.06
CA ASN A 41 -26.30 20.70 -0.44
C ASN A 41 -25.31 21.08 0.67
N ASP A 42 -25.79 21.38 1.89
CA ASP A 42 -24.90 21.67 3.03
C ASP A 42 -24.02 20.48 3.38
N VAL A 43 -24.57 19.27 3.30
CA VAL A 43 -23.81 18.02 3.50
C VAL A 43 -22.73 17.88 2.43
N ALA A 44 -23.09 18.08 1.16
CA ALA A 44 -22.15 18.01 0.04
C ALA A 44 -21.03 19.05 0.19
N TYR A 45 -21.35 20.30 0.54
CA TYR A 45 -20.36 21.35 0.78
C TYR A 45 -19.41 21.00 1.93
N ARG A 46 -19.93 20.47 3.04
CA ARG A 46 -19.10 20.08 4.18
C ARG A 46 -18.21 18.88 3.86
N LEU A 47 -18.71 17.89 3.12
CA LEU A 47 -17.93 16.75 2.67
C LEU A 47 -16.84 17.17 1.68
N TYR A 48 -17.18 18.06 0.74
CA TYR A 48 -16.21 18.64 -0.19
C TYR A 48 -15.08 19.35 0.56
N TYR A 49 -15.42 20.24 1.48
CA TYR A 49 -14.42 20.97 2.25
C TYR A 49 -13.59 20.04 3.16
N ALA A 50 -14.22 19.10 3.84
CA ALA A 50 -13.53 18.12 4.67
C ALA A 50 -12.58 17.25 3.83
N GLY A 51 -13.02 16.82 2.65
CA GLY A 51 -12.22 16.06 1.69
C GLY A 51 -11.02 16.86 1.19
N GLU A 52 -11.24 18.12 0.83
CA GLU A 52 -10.19 19.00 0.31
C GLU A 52 -9.17 19.33 1.41
N VAL A 53 -9.59 19.67 2.61
CA VAL A 53 -8.69 19.89 3.76
C VAL A 53 -7.91 18.61 4.10
N CYS A 54 -8.56 17.45 4.08
CA CYS A 54 -7.91 16.17 4.40
C CYS A 54 -6.91 15.76 3.32
N LYS A 55 -7.18 16.06 2.04
CA LYS A 55 -6.25 15.85 0.91
C LYS A 55 -4.92 16.55 1.15
N TRP A 56 -4.97 17.77 1.69
CA TRP A 56 -3.78 18.57 2.01
C TRP A 56 -3.21 18.31 3.41
N SER A 57 -3.81 17.44 4.24
CA SER A 57 -3.31 17.20 5.60
C SER A 57 -1.91 16.57 5.61
N ALA A 58 -1.07 17.00 6.57
CA ALA A 58 0.29 16.46 6.73
C ALA A 58 0.28 14.96 7.03
N THR A 59 -0.72 14.48 7.77
CA THR A 59 -0.89 13.05 8.10
C THR A 59 -1.16 12.22 6.86
N ARG A 60 -2.06 12.67 5.97
CA ARG A 60 -2.35 11.96 4.71
C ARG A 60 -1.14 11.96 3.80
N ARG A 61 -0.42 13.08 3.67
CA ARG A 61 0.83 13.16 2.89
C ARG A 61 1.88 12.15 3.39
N LYS A 62 2.14 12.11 4.71
CA LYS A 62 3.06 11.13 5.33
C LYS A 62 2.64 9.69 5.08
N ALA A 63 1.34 9.40 5.10
CA ALA A 63 0.82 8.07 4.83
C ALA A 63 1.03 7.67 3.36
N ILE A 64 0.78 8.60 2.42
CA ILE A 64 1.06 8.41 0.98
C ILE A 64 2.55 8.17 0.76
N ASP A 65 3.43 8.98 1.34
CA ASP A 65 4.88 8.83 1.19
C ASP A 65 5.37 7.47 1.72
N LYS A 66 4.83 7.02 2.85
CA LYS A 66 5.17 5.70 3.41
C LYS A 66 4.67 4.56 2.52
N ALA A 67 3.49 4.69 1.94
CA ALA A 67 2.95 3.72 1.00
C ALA A 67 3.77 3.69 -0.30
N ALA A 68 4.12 4.85 -0.86
CA ALA A 68 4.95 4.99 -2.04
C ALA A 68 6.33 4.35 -1.83
N LYS A 69 6.98 4.60 -0.69
CA LYS A 69 8.25 3.95 -0.32
C LYS A 69 8.13 2.42 -0.24
N LYS A 70 7.04 1.90 0.32
CA LYS A 70 6.79 0.45 0.37
C LYS A 70 6.59 -0.16 -1.02
N ILE A 71 5.87 0.53 -1.90
CA ILE A 71 5.65 0.09 -3.28
C ILE A 71 6.97 0.07 -4.04
N LYS A 72 7.78 1.13 -3.92
CA LYS A 72 9.10 1.20 -4.55
C LYS A 72 10.01 0.08 -4.04
N ALA A 73 10.12 -0.10 -2.73
CA ALA A 73 10.93 -1.17 -2.14
C ALA A 73 10.47 -2.58 -2.59
N ARG A 74 9.16 -2.78 -2.77
CA ARG A 74 8.64 -4.04 -3.30
C ARG A 74 9.03 -4.25 -4.77
N LYS A 75 8.92 -3.21 -5.60
CA LYS A 75 9.33 -3.26 -7.02
C LYS A 75 10.83 -3.50 -7.16
N ASP A 76 11.66 -2.78 -6.40
CA ASP A 76 13.12 -2.93 -6.45
C ASP A 76 13.55 -4.35 -6.01
N LYS A 77 12.85 -4.94 -5.02
CA LYS A 77 13.09 -6.33 -4.61
C LYS A 77 12.70 -7.32 -5.71
N GLU A 78 11.54 -7.13 -6.33
CA GLU A 78 11.04 -7.98 -7.41
C GLU A 78 11.94 -7.91 -8.66
N GLU A 79 12.47 -6.73 -8.99
CA GLU A 79 13.46 -6.54 -10.05
C GLU A 79 14.83 -7.18 -9.71
N ARG A 80 15.27 -7.07 -8.45
CA ARG A 80 16.50 -7.74 -7.98
C ARG A 80 16.36 -9.26 -7.98
N GLU A 81 15.19 -9.80 -7.66
CA GLU A 81 14.93 -11.24 -7.74
C GLU A 81 14.80 -11.70 -9.20
N ARG A 82 14.18 -10.92 -10.09
CA ARG A 82 14.12 -11.20 -11.53
C ARG A 82 15.50 -11.17 -12.19
N SER A 83 16.35 -10.20 -11.87
CA SER A 83 17.74 -10.14 -12.38
C SER A 83 18.63 -11.25 -11.82
N ARG A 84 18.42 -11.68 -10.56
CA ARG A 84 19.07 -12.87 -9.98
C ARG A 84 18.59 -14.17 -10.61
N ALA A 85 17.31 -14.26 -10.96
CA ALA A 85 16.77 -15.42 -11.68
C ALA A 85 17.35 -15.50 -13.10
N ALA A 86 17.45 -14.36 -13.81
CA ALA A 86 18.05 -14.27 -15.15
C ALA A 86 19.56 -14.59 -15.18
N THR A 87 20.31 -14.20 -14.14
CA THR A 87 21.73 -14.55 -14.02
C THR A 87 21.94 -16.03 -13.66
N LYS A 88 21.05 -16.63 -12.85
CA LYS A 88 21.08 -18.08 -12.60
C LYS A 88 20.75 -18.93 -13.83
N SER A 89 19.85 -18.48 -14.71
CA SER A 89 19.56 -19.18 -15.97
C SER A 89 20.60 -18.96 -17.07
N ALA A 90 21.44 -17.92 -16.98
CA ALA A 90 22.61 -17.74 -17.87
C ALA A 90 23.82 -18.61 -17.48
N THR A 91 23.92 -19.05 -16.22
CA THR A 91 25.01 -19.91 -15.73
C THR A 91 24.74 -21.42 -15.90
N SER A 92 23.51 -21.83 -16.23
CA SER A 92 23.15 -23.24 -16.41
C SER A 92 23.39 -23.79 -17.83
N SER A 93 24.02 -23.04 -18.74
CA SER A 93 24.32 -23.49 -20.12
C SER A 93 25.80 -23.44 -20.53
N SER A 94 26.74 -23.52 -19.57
CA SER A 94 28.14 -23.80 -19.89
C SER A 94 28.58 -25.05 -19.13
N GLY A 95 28.40 -26.20 -19.79
CA GLY A 95 28.99 -27.45 -19.33
C GLY A 95 30.51 -27.42 -19.46
N SER A 96 31.21 -27.86 -18.42
CA SER A 96 32.47 -28.60 -18.52
C SER A 96 32.93 -28.99 -17.12
N SER A 97 32.90 -30.29 -16.81
CA SER A 97 33.73 -30.87 -15.74
C SER A 97 35.20 -30.55 -16.00
N PRO A 98 36.01 -30.31 -14.95
CA PRO A 98 37.11 -31.23 -14.74
C PRO A 98 37.35 -31.63 -13.27
N ARG A 99 38.10 -32.74 -13.15
CA ARG A 99 38.53 -33.45 -11.94
C ARG A 99 39.47 -32.64 -11.04
N SER A 100 39.32 -32.88 -9.74
CA SER A 100 40.30 -32.98 -8.64
C SER A 100 41.60 -32.15 -8.64
N SER A 101 41.84 -31.41 -7.55
CA SER A 101 43.05 -31.60 -6.71
C SER A 101 42.94 -30.81 -5.38
N SER A 102 43.74 -31.27 -4.44
CA SER A 102 43.83 -31.06 -3.00
C SER A 102 44.38 -29.70 -2.52
N SER A 103 44.38 -29.53 -1.18
CA SER A 103 45.29 -28.72 -0.35
C SER A 103 44.91 -27.22 -0.25
N SER A 104 44.94 -26.50 0.87
CA SER A 104 45.43 -26.70 2.24
C SER A 104 44.67 -25.74 3.16
N SER A 105 44.42 -26.14 4.41
CA SER A 105 43.92 -25.26 5.46
C SER A 105 45.02 -24.30 5.95
N PRO A 106 44.76 -22.98 6.05
CA PRO A 106 45.53 -22.12 6.93
C PRO A 106 44.84 -22.01 8.30
N SER A 107 45.54 -22.49 9.31
CA SER A 107 45.36 -22.13 10.71
C SER A 107 45.92 -20.73 10.95
N GLU A 108 45.08 -19.78 11.36
CA GLU A 108 45.56 -18.59 12.08
C GLU A 108 44.70 -18.37 13.33
N SER A 109 45.33 -18.68 14.45
CA SER A 109 44.98 -18.33 15.81
C SER A 109 45.59 -16.98 16.17
N GLU A 110 44.81 -16.17 16.88
CA GLU A 110 45.22 -15.19 17.90
C GLU A 110 46.07 -13.98 17.46
N SER A 111 45.52 -12.77 17.58
CA SER A 111 45.60 -11.89 18.76
C SER A 111 46.83 -10.98 18.68
N GLU A 112 46.65 -9.70 18.41
CA GLU A 112 47.48 -8.69 19.03
C GLU A 112 46.68 -7.39 19.18
N LYS A 113 46.52 -6.99 20.43
CA LYS A 113 45.85 -5.79 20.91
C LYS A 113 46.93 -4.99 21.63
N ARG A 114 47.39 -3.88 21.04
CA ARG A 114 47.75 -2.61 21.70
C ARG A 114 48.48 -1.67 20.76
#